data_AF-A0A2K3KJS5-F1
#
_entry.id   AF-A0A2K3KJS5-F1
#
_cell.length_a   1.000
_cell.length_b   1.000
_cell.length_c   1.000
_cell.angle_alpha   90.00
_cell.angle_beta   90.00
_cell.angle_gamma   90.00
#
_symmetry.space_group_name_H-M   'P 1'
#
loop_
_entity.id
_entity.type
_entity.pdbx_description
1 polymer ?
#
loop_
_entity_poly.entity_id
_entity_poly.type
_entity_poly.pdbx_seq_one_letter_code
_entity_poly.pdbx_strand_id
1 'polypeptide(L)'
;MNEQDMLEPAESKSFPSFNDSKHNILCSELKQLYVAITRTRQRLWICETTEEYCRPMFDYWKRKCLVQFKELDDSLAQAMKVASSPEEWKSRGKKLYYQNNFEMATTCFERAGDSYWEKRSKAAGLRATANRLHDLNPEDANAVL
;
A
#
# COMPACT_ATOMS: atom_id res chain seq x y z
N MET A 1 -27.34 19.10 -7.56
CA MET A 1 -26.41 19.93 -8.36
C MET A 1 -26.18 19.16 -9.66
N ASN A 2 -26.68 19.68 -10.79
CA ASN A 2 -26.62 18.99 -12.07
C ASN A 2 -25.16 18.82 -12.50
N GLU A 3 -24.80 17.62 -12.96
CA GLU A 3 -23.42 17.32 -13.39
C GLU A 3 -22.97 18.11 -14.63
N GLN A 4 -23.91 18.79 -15.30
CA GLN A 4 -23.69 19.61 -16.48
C GLN A 4 -23.24 21.05 -16.18
N ASP A 5 -23.30 21.53 -14.94
CA ASP A 5 -22.93 22.91 -14.57
C ASP A 5 -21.46 23.07 -14.13
N MET A 6 -20.60 22.06 -14.33
CA MET A 6 -19.22 22.05 -13.79
C MET A 6 -18.11 22.35 -14.81
N LEU A 7 -18.45 22.85 -16.01
CA LEU A 7 -17.47 23.13 -17.06
C LEU A 7 -17.19 24.65 -17.14
N GLU A 8 -16.20 25.10 -16.36
CA GLU A 8 -15.46 26.33 -16.67
C GLU A 8 -14.77 26.17 -18.05
N PRO A 9 -14.75 27.22 -18.90
CA PRO A 9 -14.15 27.16 -20.23
C PRO A 9 -12.63 27.22 -20.14
N ALA A 10 -12.01 26.14 -19.66
CA ALA A 10 -10.59 25.92 -19.83
C ALA A 10 -10.32 25.47 -21.26
N GLU A 11 -9.31 26.08 -21.88
CA GLU A 11 -8.72 25.76 -23.19
C GLU A 11 -9.05 24.36 -23.69
N SER A 12 -9.56 24.28 -24.92
CA SER A 12 -10.01 23.07 -25.61
C SER A 12 -8.88 22.03 -25.79
N LYS A 13 -8.44 21.41 -24.70
CA LYS A 13 -7.79 20.11 -24.72
C LYS A 13 -8.89 19.12 -25.03
N SER A 14 -8.97 18.74 -26.30
CA SER A 14 -9.74 17.61 -26.77
C SER A 14 -9.36 16.39 -25.93
N PHE A 15 -10.18 16.02 -24.95
CA PHE A 15 -10.04 14.73 -24.28
C PHE A 15 -10.23 13.63 -25.33
N PRO A 16 -9.41 12.57 -25.33
CA PRO A 16 -9.58 11.48 -26.28
C PRO A 16 -10.99 10.89 -26.14
N SER A 17 -11.63 10.60 -27.26
CA SER A 17 -12.95 9.96 -27.23
C SER A 17 -12.86 8.60 -26.57
N PHE A 18 -13.86 8.27 -25.75
CA PHE A 18 -13.95 6.96 -25.14
C PHE A 18 -14.09 5.89 -26.24
N ASN A 19 -13.23 4.88 -26.19
CA ASN A 19 -13.26 3.75 -27.09
C ASN A 19 -13.39 2.47 -26.25
N ASP A 20 -14.52 1.77 -26.40
CA ASP A 20 -14.86 0.61 -25.59
C ASP A 20 -13.83 -0.52 -25.69
N SER A 21 -13.35 -0.83 -26.90
CA SER A 21 -12.37 -1.91 -27.09
C SER A 21 -10.99 -1.57 -26.53
N LYS A 22 -10.58 -0.30 -26.59
CA LYS A 22 -9.31 0.17 -26.02
C LYS A 22 -9.37 0.37 -24.51
N HIS A 23 -10.54 0.73 -23.97
CA HIS A 23 -10.70 1.15 -22.57
C HIS A 23 -11.55 0.18 -21.75
N ASN A 24 -11.78 -1.05 -22.22
CA ASN A 24 -12.59 -2.05 -21.52
C ASN A 24 -12.11 -2.33 -20.08
N ILE A 25 -10.81 -2.17 -19.81
CA ILE A 25 -10.21 -2.33 -18.48
C ILE A 25 -10.69 -1.26 -17.49
N LEU A 26 -11.16 -0.10 -17.96
CA LEU A 26 -11.58 0.99 -17.09
C LEU A 26 -12.70 0.57 -16.14
N CYS A 27 -13.62 -0.28 -16.59
CA CYS A 27 -14.71 -0.78 -15.76
C CYS A 27 -14.19 -1.62 -14.58
N SER A 28 -13.19 -2.49 -14.81
CA SER A 28 -12.56 -3.25 -13.73
C SER A 28 -11.77 -2.36 -12.79
N GLU A 29 -11.01 -1.39 -13.30
CA GLU A 29 -10.24 -0.44 -12.48
C GLU A 29 -11.16 0.41 -11.58
N LEU A 30 -12.24 0.96 -12.13
CA LEU A 30 -13.22 1.73 -11.36
C LEU A 30 -13.91 0.88 -10.30
N LYS A 31 -14.21 -0.38 -10.60
CA LYS A 31 -14.75 -1.33 -9.62
C LYS A 31 -13.74 -1.62 -8.51
N GLN A 32 -12.46 -1.79 -8.84
CA GLN A 32 -11.42 -1.97 -7.84
C GLN A 32 -11.29 -0.75 -6.94
N LEU A 33 -11.31 0.47 -7.50
CA LEU A 33 -11.31 1.72 -6.73
C LEU A 33 -12.52 1.80 -5.79
N TYR A 34 -13.72 1.49 -6.28
CA TYR A 34 -14.94 1.44 -5.46
C TYR A 34 -14.78 0.47 -4.28
N VAL A 35 -14.25 -0.73 -4.51
CA VAL A 35 -14.03 -1.72 -3.45
C VAL A 35 -12.97 -1.23 -2.47
N ALA A 36 -11.85 -0.67 -2.94
CA ALA A 36 -10.79 -0.14 -2.07
C ALA A 36 -11.32 0.94 -1.13
N ILE A 37 -12.09 1.90 -1.66
CA ILE A 37 -12.72 2.98 -0.89
C ILE A 37 -13.71 2.42 0.12
N THR A 38 -14.63 1.53 -0.29
CA THR A 38 -15.72 1.05 0.57
C THR A 38 -15.31 -0.01 1.58
N ARG A 39 -14.20 -0.74 1.36
CA ARG A 39 -13.68 -1.76 2.29
C ARG A 39 -12.68 -1.24 3.30
N THR A 40 -12.12 -0.06 3.06
CA THR A 40 -11.20 0.57 3.99
C THR A 40 -11.90 0.86 5.32
N ARG A 41 -11.32 0.38 6.43
CA ARG A 41 -11.88 0.56 7.78
C ARG A 41 -11.35 1.76 8.55
N GLN A 42 -10.16 2.24 8.20
CA GLN A 42 -9.48 3.32 8.93
C GLN A 42 -8.99 4.41 7.98
N ARG A 43 -7.96 4.12 7.17
CA ARG A 43 -7.35 5.06 6.23
C ARG A 43 -6.96 4.35 4.94
N LEU A 44 -7.25 4.96 3.81
CA LEU A 44 -6.85 4.50 2.48
C LEU A 44 -5.76 5.44 1.97
N TRP A 45 -4.63 4.86 1.57
CA TRP A 45 -3.55 5.60 0.91
C TRP A 45 -3.53 5.20 -0.55
N ILE A 46 -3.65 6.19 -1.44
CA ILE A 46 -3.46 6.02 -2.88
C ILE A 46 -2.17 6.79 -3.20
N CYS A 47 -1.16 6.07 -3.67
CA CYS A 47 0.14 6.64 -3.99
C CYS A 47 0.37 6.50 -5.49
N GLU A 48 0.67 7.60 -6.17
CA GLU A 48 1.09 7.65 -7.56
C GLU A 48 2.28 8.59 -7.66
N THR A 49 3.35 8.13 -8.29
CA THR A 49 4.61 8.86 -8.44
C THR A 49 4.66 9.72 -9.68
N THR A 50 3.86 9.37 -10.69
CA THR A 50 3.83 10.05 -11.98
C THR A 50 2.73 11.11 -11.99
N GLU A 51 3.14 12.39 -12.01
CA GLU A 51 2.22 13.53 -11.95
C GLU A 51 1.16 13.47 -13.07
N GLU A 52 1.55 13.09 -14.28
CA GLU A 52 0.65 12.99 -15.43
C GLU A 52 -0.52 12.02 -15.19
N TYR A 53 -0.29 10.93 -14.45
CA TYR A 53 -1.31 9.90 -14.20
C TYR A 53 -2.26 10.27 -13.08
N CYS A 54 -1.78 10.95 -12.04
CA CYS A 54 -2.63 11.34 -10.91
C CYS A 54 -3.46 12.61 -11.18
N ARG A 55 -2.97 13.51 -12.03
CA ARG A 55 -3.58 14.83 -12.28
C ARG A 55 -5.05 14.76 -12.73
N PRO A 56 -5.47 13.90 -13.68
CA PRO A 56 -6.89 13.81 -14.06
C PRO A 56 -7.82 13.45 -12.90
N MET A 57 -7.39 12.53 -12.02
CA MET A 57 -8.15 12.13 -10.84
C MET A 57 -8.19 13.22 -9.78
N PHE A 58 -7.07 13.90 -9.53
CA PHE A 58 -7.03 15.03 -8.62
C PHE A 58 -7.91 16.18 -9.10
N ASP A 59 -7.86 16.53 -10.38
CA ASP A 59 -8.72 17.58 -10.95
C ASP A 59 -10.20 17.21 -10.86
N TYR A 60 -10.55 15.94 -11.11
CA TYR A 60 -11.91 15.44 -10.96
C TYR A 60 -12.40 15.55 -9.51
N TRP A 61 -11.63 15.05 -8.53
CA TRP A 61 -12.01 15.13 -7.12
C TRP A 61 -12.01 16.57 -6.59
N LYS A 62 -11.11 17.42 -7.07
CA LYS A 62 -11.08 18.85 -6.76
C LYS A 62 -12.35 19.54 -7.24
N ARG A 63 -12.75 19.31 -8.49
CA ARG A 63 -14.03 19.84 -9.03
C ARG A 63 -15.22 19.37 -8.22
N LYS A 64 -15.25 18.09 -7.82
CA LYS A 64 -16.31 17.54 -6.95
C LYS A 64 -16.19 17.98 -5.48
N CYS A 65 -15.20 18.80 -5.12
CA CYS A 65 -14.93 19.27 -3.76
C CYS A 65 -14.73 18.13 -2.73
N LEU A 66 -14.12 17.01 -3.16
CA LEU A 66 -13.90 15.81 -2.33
C LEU A 66 -12.53 15.75 -1.67
N VAL A 67 -11.58 16.58 -2.09
CA VAL A 67 -10.18 16.53 -1.64
C VAL A 67 -9.68 17.90 -1.20
N GLN A 68 -8.69 17.88 -0.30
CA GLN A 68 -7.91 19.05 0.10
C GLN A 68 -6.46 18.83 -0.31
N PHE A 69 -5.78 19.92 -0.68
CA PHE A 69 -4.36 19.89 -1.02
C PHE A 69 -3.56 20.32 0.19
N LYS A 70 -2.62 19.47 0.61
CA LYS A 70 -1.69 19.76 1.69
C LYS A 70 -0.32 19.20 1.31
N GLU A 71 0.73 19.98 1.57
CA GLU A 71 2.10 19.48 1.47
C GLU A 71 2.34 18.42 2.55
N LEU A 72 3.12 17.40 2.20
CA LEU A 72 3.52 16.36 3.14
C LEU A 72 4.65 16.90 4.03
N ASP A 73 4.27 17.59 5.10
CA ASP A 73 5.19 18.04 6.14
C ASP A 73 5.33 16.99 7.26
N ASP A 74 6.36 17.15 8.10
CA ASP A 74 6.61 16.23 9.23
C ASP A 74 5.41 16.13 10.18
N SER A 75 4.67 17.22 10.35
CA SER A 75 3.46 17.27 11.18
C SER A 75 2.35 16.38 10.60
N LEU A 76 2.08 16.48 9.29
CA LEU A 76 1.12 15.64 8.59
C LEU A 76 1.59 14.20 8.59
N ALA A 77 2.85 13.93 8.25
CA ALA A 77 3.43 12.58 8.27
C ALA A 77 3.29 11.94 9.65
N GLN A 78 3.45 12.70 10.74
CA GLN A 78 3.23 12.20 12.09
C GLN A 78 1.74 11.95 12.38
N ALA A 79 0.84 12.85 11.96
CA ALA A 79 -0.61 12.66 12.10
C ALA A 79 -1.16 11.52 11.22
N MET A 80 -0.45 11.15 10.14
CA MET A 80 -0.74 10.02 9.28
C MET A 80 -0.45 8.68 9.97
N LYS A 81 0.50 8.64 10.91
CA LYS A 81 0.84 7.44 11.66
C LYS A 81 -0.27 7.12 12.66
N VAL A 82 -0.89 5.96 12.49
CA VAL A 82 -1.67 5.35 13.58
C VAL A 82 -0.67 4.55 14.41
N ALA A 83 -0.32 5.07 15.58
CA ALA A 83 0.63 4.39 16.45
C ALA A 83 -0.03 3.14 17.04
N SER A 84 0.49 1.96 16.70
CA SER A 84 0.09 0.74 17.39
C SER A 84 0.81 0.62 18.72
N SER A 85 0.15 0.05 19.72
CA SER A 85 0.76 -0.20 21.03
C SER A 85 1.81 -1.32 20.93
N PRO A 86 2.77 -1.39 21.87
CA PRO A 86 3.70 -2.51 21.95
C PRO A 86 3.01 -3.88 22.00
N GLU A 87 1.86 -3.98 22.68
CA GLU A 87 1.06 -5.21 22.80
C GLU A 87 0.44 -5.60 21.45
N GLU A 88 -0.07 -4.63 20.68
CA GLU A 88 -0.61 -4.86 19.34
C GLU A 88 0.48 -5.36 18.39
N TRP A 89 1.67 -4.73 18.42
CA TRP A 89 2.84 -5.16 17.67
C TRP A 89 3.24 -6.59 18.04
N LYS A 90 3.31 -6.91 19.34
CA LYS A 90 3.64 -8.25 19.82
C LYS A 90 2.61 -9.30 19.38
N SER A 91 1.31 -8.97 19.47
CA SER A 91 0.22 -9.84 19.03
C SER A 91 0.31 -10.13 17.53
N ARG A 92 0.52 -9.08 16.71
CA ARG A 92 0.70 -9.22 15.26
C ARG A 92 1.95 -10.02 14.91
N GLY A 93 3.06 -9.76 15.60
CA GLY A 93 4.33 -10.48 15.45
C GLY A 93 4.17 -11.98 15.69
N LYS A 94 3.48 -12.38 16.77
CA LYS A 94 3.17 -13.80 17.04
C LYS A 94 2.38 -14.44 15.91
N LYS A 95 1.34 -13.77 15.41
CA LYS A 95 0.53 -14.28 14.29
C LYS A 95 1.39 -14.51 13.04
N LEU A 96 2.26 -13.56 12.68
CA LEU A 96 3.16 -13.68 11.54
C LEU A 96 4.21 -14.78 11.73
N TYR A 97 4.75 -14.90 12.95
CA TYR A 97 5.70 -15.96 13.30
C TYR A 97 5.12 -17.35 13.06
N TYR A 98 3.88 -17.61 13.52
CA TYR A 98 3.21 -18.90 13.29
C TYR A 98 2.81 -19.13 11.83
N GLN A 99 2.81 -18.09 10.99
CA GLN A 99 2.63 -18.18 9.54
C GLN A 99 3.96 -18.32 8.79
N ASN A 100 5.08 -18.54 9.51
CA ASN A 100 6.44 -18.60 8.99
C ASN A 100 6.92 -17.31 8.28
N ASN A 101 6.23 -16.19 8.49
CA ASN A 101 6.68 -14.89 8.00
C ASN A 101 7.60 -14.24 9.04
N PHE A 102 8.80 -14.81 9.18
CA PHE A 102 9.75 -14.48 10.25
C PHE A 102 10.35 -13.08 10.12
N GLU A 103 10.54 -12.59 8.89
CA GLU A 103 11.04 -11.24 8.63
C GLU A 103 10.05 -10.19 9.15
N MET A 104 8.79 -10.25 8.72
CA MET A 104 7.77 -9.32 9.18
C MET A 104 7.48 -9.48 10.68
N ALA A 105 7.56 -10.71 11.21
CA ALA A 105 7.43 -10.95 12.65
C ALA A 105 8.55 -10.25 13.44
N THR A 106 9.79 -10.29 12.95
CA THR A 106 10.94 -9.63 13.56
C THR A 106 10.71 -8.12 13.67
N THR A 107 10.32 -7.46 12.58
CA THR A 107 10.01 -6.02 12.59
C THR A 107 8.92 -5.67 13.59
N CYS A 108 7.91 -6.55 13.76
CA CYS A 108 6.88 -6.33 14.76
C CYS A 108 7.45 -6.37 16.18
N PHE A 109 8.33 -7.33 16.50
CA PHE A 109 8.90 -7.45 17.85
C PHE A 109 9.92 -6.35 18.17
N GLU A 110 10.66 -5.86 17.17
CA GLU A 110 11.50 -4.67 17.31
C GLU A 110 10.66 -3.44 17.68
N ARG A 111 9.54 -3.22 16.98
CA ARG A 111 8.60 -2.13 17.29
C ARG A 111 7.89 -2.30 18.63
N ALA A 112 7.73 -3.53 19.11
CA ALA A 112 7.20 -3.83 20.43
C ALA A 112 8.24 -3.70 21.57
N GLY A 113 9.54 -3.58 21.25
CA GLY A 113 10.62 -3.66 22.23
C GLY A 113 10.79 -5.06 22.86
N ASP A 114 10.27 -6.12 22.23
CA ASP A 114 10.32 -7.49 22.75
C ASP A 114 11.58 -8.23 22.24
N SER A 115 12.72 -7.96 22.89
CA SER A 115 14.02 -8.52 22.48
C SER A 115 14.05 -10.05 22.44
N TYR A 116 13.27 -10.73 23.29
CA TYR A 116 13.19 -12.18 23.29
C TYR A 116 12.56 -12.69 21.99
N TRP A 117 11.37 -12.19 21.65
CA TRP A 117 10.66 -12.61 20.45
C TRP A 117 11.32 -12.14 19.17
N GLU A 118 11.98 -10.99 19.18
CA GLU A 118 12.82 -10.51 18.09
C GLU A 118 13.93 -11.53 17.77
N LYS A 119 14.78 -11.87 18.75
CA LYS A 119 15.88 -12.84 18.57
C LYS A 119 15.37 -14.19 18.12
N ARG A 120 14.26 -14.64 18.72
CA ARG A 120 13.60 -15.91 18.36
C ARG A 120 13.14 -15.90 16.90
N SER A 121 12.56 -14.80 16.42
CA SER A 121 12.09 -14.66 15.04
C SER A 121 13.24 -14.62 14.04
N LYS A 122 14.30 -13.86 14.34
CA LYS A 122 15.55 -13.84 13.54
C LYS A 122 16.14 -15.24 13.41
N ALA A 123 16.29 -15.96 14.52
CA ALA A 123 16.83 -17.32 14.51
C ALA A 123 15.95 -18.31 13.73
N ALA A 124 14.62 -18.20 13.83
CA ALA A 124 13.69 -19.02 13.06
C ALA A 124 13.77 -18.73 11.56
N GLY A 125 13.89 -17.47 11.17
CA GLY A 125 14.12 -17.05 9.79
C GLY A 125 15.41 -17.63 9.21
N LEU A 126 16.53 -17.51 9.92
CA LEU A 126 17.81 -18.07 9.51
C LEU A 126 17.75 -19.60 9.34
N ARG A 127 17.09 -20.29 10.28
CA ARG A 127 16.87 -21.75 10.18
C ARG A 127 16.04 -22.11 8.94
N ALA A 128 14.97 -21.38 8.68
CA ALA A 128 14.13 -21.61 7.52
C ALA A 128 14.90 -21.40 6.21
N THR A 129 15.73 -20.36 6.13
CA THR A 129 16.63 -20.12 4.99
C THR A 129 17.65 -21.24 4.83
N ALA A 130 18.31 -21.67 5.91
CA ALA A 130 19.28 -22.76 5.86
C ALA A 130 18.66 -24.08 5.38
N ASN A 131 17.46 -24.42 5.87
CA ASN A 131 16.74 -25.61 5.41
C ASN A 131 16.40 -25.52 3.92
N ARG A 132 15.92 -24.35 3.44
CA ARG A 132 15.65 -24.15 2.01
C ARG A 132 16.90 -24.34 1.16
N LEU A 133 18.05 -23.83 1.60
CA LEU A 133 19.32 -23.99 0.88
C LEU A 133 19.81 -25.43 0.88
N HIS A 134 19.60 -26.18 1.98
CA HIS A 134 19.92 -27.59 2.05
C HIS A 134 19.08 -28.43 1.07
N ASP A 135 17.81 -28.04 0.88
CA ASP A 135 16.88 -28.74 -0.02
C ASP A 135 17.10 -28.39 -1.50
N LEU A 136 17.93 -27.38 -1.81
CA LEU A 136 18.32 -27.02 -3.17
C LEU A 136 19.53 -27.85 -3.62
N ASN A 137 19.54 -28.29 -4.88
CA ASN A 137 20.69 -28.99 -5.46
C ASN A 137 21.92 -28.06 -5.50
N PRO A 138 23.16 -28.60 -5.49
CA PRO A 138 24.39 -27.80 -5.40
C PRO A 138 24.56 -26.73 -6.49
N GLU A 139 23.93 -26.93 -7.66
CA GLU A 139 23.99 -25.99 -8.79
C GLU A 139 23.10 -24.74 -8.59
N ASP A 140 22.00 -24.84 -7.83
CA ASP A 140 21.03 -23.74 -7.61
C ASP A 140 21.39 -22.86 -6.39
N ALA A 141 22.21 -23.37 -5.47
CA ALA A 141 22.60 -22.67 -4.24
C ALA A 141 23.49 -21.44 -4.49
N ASN A 142 24.23 -21.40 -5.61
CA ASN A 142 25.14 -20.31 -5.97
C ASN A 142 24.44 -19.05 -6.54
N ALA A 143 23.14 -19.12 -6.85
CA ALA A 143 22.38 -18.00 -7.43
C ALA A 143 21.66 -17.13 -6.38
N VAL A 144 21.73 -17.49 -5.10
CA VAL A 144 20.94 -16.87 -4.00
C VAL A 144 21.81 -16.00 -3.07
N LEU A 145 23.13 -15.92 -3.31
CA LEU A 145 24.05 -14.97 -2.66
C LEU A 145 24.16 -13.67 -3.48
#